data_AF-A0A2K3KVY7-F1
#
_entry.id   AF-A0A2K3KVY7-F1
#
_cell.length_a   1.000
_cell.length_b   1.000
_cell.length_c   1.000
_cell.angle_alpha   90.00
_cell.angle_beta   90.00
_cell.angle_gamma   90.00
#
_symmetry.space_group_name_H-M   'P 1'
#
loop_
_entity.id
_entity.type
_entity.pdbx_description
1 polymer ?
#
loop_
_entity_poly.entity_id
_entity_poly.type
_entity_poly.pdbx_seq_one_letter_code
_entity_poly.pdbx_strand_id
1 'polypeptide(L)'
;MFKNLQIVGNEMEFPESQLTLLPEKMIDFESLKANGFDVKPYFSAQGWDKYFDMLNGPIYPDLLKKFWMKARVFTKFEARQEELAAIERDPSLKGKTRKEMGLLEFSGWS
;
A
#
# COMPACT_ATOMS: atom_id res chain seq x y z
N MET A 1 12.68 15.68 20.72
CA MET A 1 12.46 14.29 20.24
C MET A 1 12.58 14.28 18.72
N PHE A 2 13.03 13.17 18.12
CA PHE A 2 13.33 12.94 16.69
C PHE A 2 14.67 13.46 16.16
N LYS A 3 15.80 12.96 16.68
CA LYS A 3 17.14 13.23 16.11
C LYS A 3 17.55 12.29 14.96
N ASN A 4 16.79 11.21 14.73
CA ASN A 4 17.16 10.12 13.82
C ASN A 4 16.12 9.83 12.71
N LEU A 5 15.14 10.71 12.50
CA LEU A 5 14.17 10.53 11.40
C LEU A 5 14.72 11.20 10.14
N GLN A 6 15.06 10.40 9.14
CA GLN A 6 15.34 10.88 7.79
C GLN A 6 14.03 10.96 7.01
N ILE A 7 13.73 12.13 6.45
CA ILE A 7 12.60 12.29 5.53
C ILE A 7 13.04 11.66 4.20
N VAL A 8 12.47 10.49 3.90
CA VAL A 8 12.63 9.86 2.60
C VAL A 8 11.61 10.49 1.63
N GLY A 9 12.07 10.77 0.41
CA GLY A 9 11.24 11.27 -0.69
C GLY A 9 10.11 10.30 -1.06
N ASN A 10 9.36 10.65 -2.10
CA ASN A 10 8.41 9.71 -2.69
C ASN A 10 9.16 8.81 -3.68
N GLU A 11 8.80 7.53 -3.70
CA GLU A 11 9.32 6.56 -4.67
C GLU A 11 8.56 6.67 -6.00
N MET A 12 7.27 7.00 -5.93
CA MET A 12 6.45 7.27 -7.12
C MET A 12 6.80 8.62 -7.74
N GLU A 13 6.91 8.65 -9.08
CA GLU A 13 7.32 9.83 -9.85
C GLU A 13 6.17 10.81 -10.18
N PHE A 14 4.93 10.48 -9.80
CA PHE A 14 3.75 11.32 -10.03
C PHE A 14 3.24 11.97 -8.74
N PRO A 15 2.53 13.11 -8.78
CA PRO A 15 2.02 13.74 -7.57
C PRO A 15 0.90 12.92 -6.92
N GLU A 16 0.81 12.97 -5.59
CA GLU A 16 -0.23 12.26 -4.79
C GLU A 16 -1.67 12.57 -5.27
N SER A 17 -1.90 13.76 -5.83
CA SER A 17 -3.19 14.18 -6.39
C SER A 17 -3.65 13.34 -7.58
N GLN A 18 -2.72 12.68 -8.28
CA GLN A 18 -3.04 11.77 -9.39
C GLN A 18 -3.39 10.36 -8.90
N LEU A 19 -3.12 10.03 -7.62
CA LEU A 19 -3.52 8.74 -7.05
C LEU A 19 -5.02 8.76 -6.72
N THR A 20 -5.80 7.95 -7.44
CA THR A 20 -7.22 7.72 -7.17
C THR A 20 -7.39 6.38 -6.48
N LEU A 21 -7.99 6.38 -5.30
CA LEU A 21 -8.37 5.16 -4.60
C LEU A 21 -9.78 4.77 -5.01
N LEU A 22 -9.97 3.50 -5.35
CA LEU A 22 -11.26 2.91 -5.65
C LEU A 22 -11.66 2.03 -4.47
N PRO A 23 -12.44 2.56 -3.50
CA PRO A 23 -12.92 1.75 -2.40
C PRO A 23 -14.05 0.84 -2.87
N GLU A 24 -13.88 -0.46 -2.69
CA GLU A 24 -14.96 -1.42 -2.88
C GLU A 24 -15.80 -1.49 -1.60
N LYS A 25 -17.12 -1.40 -1.76
CA LYS A 25 -18.07 -1.67 -0.66
C LYS A 25 -18.45 -3.13 -0.70
N MET A 26 -18.49 -3.78 0.46
CA MET A 26 -18.96 -5.17 0.60
C MET A 26 -20.40 -5.31 0.10
N ILE A 27 -21.23 -4.28 0.33
CA ILE A 27 -22.57 -4.16 -0.24
C ILE A 27 -22.78 -2.72 -0.72
N ASP A 28 -23.02 -2.56 -2.01
CA ASP A 28 -23.36 -1.28 -2.62
C ASP A 28 -24.85 -1.21 -2.97
N PHE A 29 -25.65 -0.77 -2.00
CA PHE A 29 -27.09 -0.60 -2.19
C PHE A 29 -27.44 0.43 -3.27
N GLU A 30 -26.59 1.43 -3.53
CA GLU A 30 -26.84 2.44 -4.55
C GLU A 30 -26.68 1.82 -5.95
N SER A 31 -25.62 1.03 -6.15
CA SER A 31 -25.43 0.27 -7.39
C SER A 31 -26.54 -0.76 -7.61
N LEU A 32 -26.94 -1.51 -6.58
CA LEU A 32 -28.05 -2.47 -6.68
C LEU A 32 -29.35 -1.77 -7.09
N LYS A 33 -29.67 -0.63 -6.47
CA LYS A 33 -30.86 0.15 -6.80
C LYS A 33 -30.82 0.70 -8.23
N ALA A 34 -29.67 1.21 -8.68
CA ALA A 34 -29.47 1.68 -10.05
C ALA A 34 -29.69 0.56 -11.10
N ASN A 35 -29.47 -0.69 -10.72
CA ASN A 35 -29.70 -1.88 -11.54
C ASN A 35 -31.08 -2.53 -11.32
N GLY A 36 -32.01 -1.84 -10.64
CA GLY A 36 -33.39 -2.29 -10.46
C GLY A 36 -33.65 -3.15 -9.22
N PHE A 37 -32.66 -3.30 -8.35
CA PHE A 37 -32.76 -4.06 -7.10
C PHE A 37 -32.79 -3.13 -5.88
N ASP A 38 -33.95 -2.56 -5.56
CA ASP A 38 -34.11 -1.73 -4.34
C ASP A 38 -34.38 -2.60 -3.11
N VAL A 39 -33.33 -3.26 -2.62
CA VAL A 39 -33.42 -4.22 -1.49
C VAL A 39 -33.08 -3.61 -0.12
N LYS A 40 -32.48 -2.41 -0.10
CA LYS A 40 -32.06 -1.73 1.13
C LYS A 40 -33.20 -1.62 2.17
N PRO A 41 -34.45 -1.25 1.79
CA PRO A 41 -35.53 -1.10 2.76
C PRO A 41 -35.83 -2.37 3.57
N TYR A 42 -35.70 -3.56 2.97
CA TYR A 42 -35.97 -4.83 3.65
C TYR A 42 -34.98 -5.07 4.80
N PHE A 43 -33.72 -4.65 4.64
CA PHE A 43 -32.72 -4.82 5.67
C PHE A 43 -32.74 -3.70 6.72
N SER A 44 -33.00 -2.46 6.30
CA SER A 44 -33.16 -1.33 7.22
C SER A 44 -34.36 -1.54 8.16
N ALA A 45 -35.47 -2.08 7.65
CA ALA A 45 -36.64 -2.45 8.47
C ALA A 45 -36.32 -3.49 9.56
N GLN A 46 -35.28 -4.31 9.34
CA GLN A 46 -34.80 -5.30 10.29
C GLN A 46 -33.67 -4.76 11.21
N GLY A 47 -33.27 -3.49 11.05
CA GLY A 47 -32.24 -2.84 11.88
C GLY A 47 -30.79 -3.19 11.52
N TRP A 48 -30.52 -3.66 10.29
CA TRP A 48 -29.18 -4.10 9.87
C TRP A 48 -28.24 -2.97 9.42
N ASP A 49 -28.70 -1.71 9.41
CA ASP A 49 -27.92 -0.59 8.85
C ASP A 49 -26.52 -0.47 9.49
N LYS A 50 -26.44 -0.55 10.82
CA LYS A 50 -25.17 -0.49 11.55
C LYS A 50 -24.21 -1.64 11.20
N TYR A 51 -24.74 -2.82 10.89
CA TYR A 51 -23.93 -3.97 10.50
C TYR A 51 -23.30 -3.74 9.11
N PHE A 52 -24.05 -3.19 8.16
CA PHE A 52 -23.50 -2.85 6.84
C PHE A 52 -22.53 -1.67 6.89
N ASP A 53 -22.78 -0.68 7.74
CA ASP A 53 -21.83 0.41 7.99
C ASP A 53 -20.50 -0.15 8.55
N MET A 54 -20.57 -1.09 9.48
CA MET A 54 -19.40 -1.78 10.02
C MET A 54 -18.67 -2.62 8.96
N LEU A 55 -19.40 -3.34 8.10
CA LEU A 55 -18.81 -4.15 7.03
C LEU A 55 -18.05 -3.31 6.00
N ASN A 56 -18.55 -2.11 5.69
CA ASN A 56 -17.86 -1.19 4.79
C ASN A 56 -16.66 -0.51 5.47
N GLY A 57 -16.72 -0.35 6.80
CA GLY A 57 -15.61 0.08 7.65
C GLY A 57 -15.05 1.47 7.33
N PRO A 58 -14.25 2.05 8.23
CA PRO A 58 -13.50 3.25 7.89
C PRO A 58 -12.38 2.89 6.91
N ILE A 59 -12.36 3.55 5.76
CA ILE A 59 -11.18 3.63 4.92
C ILE A 59 -10.36 4.85 5.33
N TYR A 60 -9.04 4.78 5.17
CA TYR A 60 -8.12 5.90 5.43
C TYR A 60 -7.43 6.32 4.13
N PRO A 61 -8.12 7.07 3.23
CA PRO A 61 -7.60 7.35 1.90
C PRO A 61 -6.26 8.07 1.92
N ASP A 62 -6.11 9.09 2.76
CA ASP A 62 -4.87 9.88 2.84
C ASP A 62 -3.69 9.05 3.36
N LEU A 63 -3.95 8.14 4.31
CA LEU A 63 -2.93 7.24 4.82
C LEU A 63 -2.47 6.27 3.74
N LEU A 64 -3.43 5.69 3.00
CA LEU A 64 -3.13 4.78 1.89
C LEU A 64 -2.40 5.50 0.76
N LYS A 65 -2.80 6.72 0.41
CA LYS A 65 -2.11 7.53 -0.60
C LYS A 65 -0.66 7.77 -0.21
N LYS A 66 -0.43 8.27 1.00
CA LYS A 66 0.93 8.50 1.52
C LYS A 66 1.76 7.22 1.62
N PHE A 67 1.14 6.11 1.98
CA PHE A 67 1.77 4.80 1.99
C PHE A 67 2.24 4.41 0.59
N TRP A 68 1.35 4.47 -0.41
CA TRP A 68 1.67 4.11 -1.79
C TRP A 68 2.72 5.01 -2.43
N MET A 69 2.68 6.32 -2.14
CA MET A 69 3.70 7.26 -2.58
C MET A 69 5.11 6.91 -2.07
N LYS A 70 5.20 6.20 -0.95
CA LYS A 70 6.45 5.77 -0.29
C LYS A 70 6.76 4.28 -0.44
N ALA A 71 5.86 3.51 -1.04
CA ALA A 71 6.02 2.08 -1.17
C ALA A 71 7.07 1.78 -2.25
N ARG A 72 8.13 1.05 -1.88
CA ARG A 72 9.16 0.58 -2.80
C ARG A 72 9.04 -0.93 -2.96
N VAL A 73 8.74 -1.38 -4.17
CA VAL A 73 8.84 -2.79 -4.55
C VAL A 73 9.97 -2.88 -5.56
N PHE A 74 10.89 -3.81 -5.33
CA PHE A 74 12.06 -3.99 -6.20
C PHE A 74 12.13 -5.46 -6.64
N THR A 75 12.56 -5.65 -7.87
CA THR A 75 12.73 -6.97 -8.49
C THR A 75 14.03 -7.63 -8.02
N LYS A 76 14.14 -8.94 -8.28
CA LYS A 76 15.39 -9.69 -8.03
C LYS A 76 16.57 -9.10 -8.81
N PHE A 77 16.31 -8.56 -9.99
CA PHE A 77 17.34 -7.91 -10.81
C PHE A 77 17.84 -6.64 -10.14
N GLU A 78 16.94 -5.73 -9.75
CA GLU A 78 17.31 -4.48 -9.06
C GLU A 78 18.00 -4.74 -7.72
N ALA A 79 17.54 -5.74 -6.96
CA ALA A 79 18.21 -6.19 -5.74
C ALA A 79 19.68 -6.55 -6.01
N ARG A 80 19.93 -7.37 -7.04
CA ARG A 80 21.28 -7.79 -7.41
C ARG A 80 22.13 -6.62 -7.90
N GLN A 81 21.56 -5.67 -8.65
CA GLN A 81 22.28 -4.47 -9.07
C GLN A 81 22.68 -3.60 -7.87
N GLU A 82 21.78 -3.43 -6.89
CA GLU A 82 22.06 -2.68 -5.66
C GLU A 82 23.17 -3.33 -4.83
N GLU A 83 23.21 -4.67 -4.73
CA GLU A 83 24.30 -5.42 -4.09
C GLU A 83 25.65 -5.21 -4.80
N LEU A 84 25.67 -5.31 -6.14
CA LEU A 84 26.89 -5.12 -6.91
C LEU A 84 27.43 -3.70 -6.75
N ALA A 85 26.54 -2.70 -6.81
CA ALA A 85 26.92 -1.30 -6.58
C ALA A 85 27.42 -1.05 -5.14
N ALA A 86 26.85 -1.72 -4.14
CA ALA A 86 27.33 -1.64 -2.76
C ALA A 86 28.73 -2.25 -2.61
N ILE A 87 28.98 -3.40 -3.24
CA ILE A 87 30.30 -4.06 -3.24
C ILE A 87 31.35 -3.23 -4.01
N GLU A 88 30.95 -2.57 -5.09
CA GLU A 88 31.85 -1.68 -5.84
C GLU A 88 32.28 -0.47 -4.99
N ARG A 89 31.35 0.09 -4.20
CA ARG A 89 31.64 1.19 -3.26
C ARG A 89 32.46 0.75 -2.05
N ASP A 90 32.19 -0.45 -1.53
CA ASP A 90 32.93 -1.05 -0.41
C ASP A 90 33.22 -2.54 -0.69
N PRO A 91 34.42 -2.88 -1.18
CA PRO A 91 34.81 -4.25 -1.48
C PRO A 91 34.75 -5.21 -0.29
N SER A 92 34.75 -4.71 0.95
CA SER A 92 34.64 -5.52 2.16
C SER A 92 33.26 -6.16 2.34
N LEU A 93 32.26 -5.68 1.60
CA LEU A 93 30.91 -6.21 1.62
C LEU A 93 30.76 -7.50 0.81
N LYS A 94 31.77 -7.89 0.03
CA LYS A 94 31.73 -9.11 -0.78
C LYS A 94 31.48 -10.35 0.09
N GLY A 95 30.42 -11.10 -0.24
CA GLY A 95 30.03 -12.32 0.47
C GLY A 95 29.14 -12.10 1.70
N LYS A 96 28.85 -10.85 2.07
CA LYS A 96 27.85 -10.54 3.11
C LYS A 96 26.43 -10.68 2.57
N THR A 97 25.48 -10.86 3.48
CA THR A 97 24.04 -10.83 3.17
C THR A 97 23.57 -9.39 2.96
N ARG A 98 22.43 -9.19 2.26
CA ARG A 98 21.83 -7.86 2.04
C ARG A 98 21.65 -7.09 3.36
N LYS A 99 21.17 -7.76 4.40
CA LYS A 99 20.95 -7.16 5.71
C LYS A 99 22.26 -6.68 6.35
N GLU A 100 23.33 -7.45 6.23
CA GLU A 100 24.68 -7.06 6.71
C GLU A 100 25.29 -5.93 5.90
N MET A 101 24.89 -5.78 4.64
CA MET A 101 25.22 -4.63 3.78
C MET A 101 24.37 -3.39 4.09
N GLY A 102 23.39 -3.48 4.99
CA GLY A 102 22.42 -2.42 5.28
C GLY A 102 21.35 -2.23 4.20
N LEU A 103 21.21 -3.20 3.29
CA LEU A 103 20.22 -3.18 2.22
C LEU A 103 18.92 -3.88 2.66
N LEU A 104 17.79 -3.44 2.10
CA LEU A 104 16.50 -4.08 2.33
C LEU A 104 16.53 -5.53 1.84
N GLU A 105 16.08 -6.47 2.68
CA GLU A 105 15.97 -7.88 2.29
C GLU A 105 15.00 -8.05 1.12
N PHE A 106 15.37 -8.89 0.16
CA PHE A 106 14.49 -9.23 -0.95
C PHE A 106 13.45 -10.25 -0.49
N SER A 107 12.19 -9.83 -0.43
CA SER A 107 11.05 -10.66 -0.03
C SER A 107 10.19 -11.17 -1.19
N GLY A 108 10.65 -10.98 -2.43
CA GLY A 108 9.88 -11.35 -3.63
C GLY A 108 9.68 -12.86 -3.77
N TRP A 109 8.50 -13.24 -4.25
CA TRP A 109 8.19 -14.61 -4.66
C TRP A 109 8.94 -14.93 -5.96
N SER A 110 9.53 -16.12 -6.02
CA SER A 110 10.44 -16.63 -7.07
C SER A 110 9.82 -16.70 -8.46
#